data_AF-A0A2I0T919-F1
#
_entry.id   AF-A0A2I0T919-F1
#
_cell.length_a   1.000
_cell.length_b   1.000
_cell.length_c   1.000
_cell.angle_alpha   90.00
_cell.angle_beta   90.00
_cell.angle_gamma   90.00
#
_symmetry.space_group_name_H-M   'P 1'
#
loop_
_entity.id
_entity.type
_entity.pdbx_description
1 polymer ?
#
loop_
_entity_poly.entity_id
_entity_poly.type
_entity_poly.pdbx_seq_one_letter_code
_entity_poly.pdbx_strand_id
1 'polypeptide(L)'
;MAAVSNKFRDLLQEGLNELNSTAIKPQVKPWINLFLSVSHNIEEAGLSPVIYDTLTGLMTSLIAIELEKVLLKSTFSRLGGLQFDKELRSLIAYLTTVTTWTIRDKFARLSQMATILNLERVTEILDYWGPNSGPLTWRLTPAEVRQVLALRIDFRSEDIKRLRL
;
A
#
# COMPACT_ATOMS: atom_id res chain seq x y z
N MET A 1 -26.73 -64.67 -13.56
CA MET A 1 -26.75 -63.46 -12.72
C MET A 1 -25.35 -62.94 -12.33
N ALA A 2 -24.38 -63.80 -11.96
CA ALA A 2 -23.04 -63.35 -11.57
C ALA A 2 -22.25 -62.57 -12.64
N ALA A 3 -22.41 -62.89 -13.93
CA ALA A 3 -21.68 -62.24 -15.02
C ALA A 3 -22.02 -60.76 -15.23
N VAL A 4 -23.28 -60.36 -15.00
CA VAL A 4 -23.69 -58.95 -15.15
C VAL A 4 -23.24 -58.12 -13.94
N SER A 5 -23.30 -58.71 -12.75
CA SER A 5 -22.83 -58.05 -11.52
C SER A 5 -21.33 -57.71 -11.58
N ASN A 6 -20.52 -58.61 -12.14
CA ASN A 6 -19.09 -58.35 -12.34
C ASN A 6 -18.86 -57.20 -13.34
N LYS A 7 -19.53 -57.22 -14.50
CA LYS A 7 -19.43 -56.11 -15.47
C LYS A 7 -19.83 -54.76 -14.90
N PHE A 8 -20.89 -54.73 -14.07
CA PHE A 8 -21.33 -53.49 -13.44
C PHE A 8 -20.33 -52.99 -12.39
N ARG A 9 -19.70 -53.90 -11.64
CA ARG A 9 -18.62 -53.58 -10.71
C ARG A 9 -17.41 -52.99 -11.46
N ASP A 10 -17.02 -53.59 -12.57
CA ASP A 10 -15.89 -53.12 -13.38
C ASP A 10 -16.18 -51.72 -13.96
N LEU A 11 -17.41 -51.50 -14.47
CA LEU A 11 -17.85 -50.20 -14.97
C LEU A 11 -17.83 -49.11 -13.89
N LEU A 12 -18.31 -49.43 -12.67
CA LEU A 12 -18.25 -48.49 -11.54
C LEU A 12 -16.80 -48.16 -11.18
N GLN A 13 -15.91 -49.16 -11.17
CA GLN A 13 -14.51 -48.95 -10.85
C GLN A 13 -13.82 -48.07 -11.91
N GLU A 14 -14.09 -48.29 -13.19
CA GLU A 14 -13.59 -47.44 -14.28
C GLU A 14 -14.12 -46.01 -14.15
N GLY A 15 -15.42 -45.83 -13.94
CA GLY A 15 -16.02 -44.49 -13.78
C GLY A 15 -15.45 -43.72 -12.60
N LEU A 16 -15.22 -44.38 -11.45
CA LEU A 16 -14.58 -43.76 -10.29
C LEU A 16 -13.11 -43.41 -10.55
N ASN A 17 -12.37 -44.27 -11.25
CA ASN A 17 -10.99 -44.01 -11.64
C ASN A 17 -10.88 -42.82 -12.60
N GLU A 18 -11.78 -42.73 -13.58
CA GLU A 18 -11.85 -41.63 -14.52
C GLU A 18 -12.16 -40.32 -13.79
N LEU A 19 -13.21 -40.28 -12.96
CA LEU A 19 -13.57 -39.11 -12.15
C LEU A 19 -12.38 -38.62 -11.30
N ASN A 20 -11.68 -39.55 -10.65
CA ASN A 20 -10.51 -39.21 -9.83
C ASN A 20 -9.37 -38.61 -10.69
N SER A 21 -9.13 -39.17 -11.88
CA SER A 21 -8.06 -38.71 -12.77
C SER A 21 -8.36 -37.37 -13.45
N THR A 22 -9.61 -37.15 -13.87
CA THR A 22 -10.00 -36.05 -14.75
C THR A 22 -10.47 -34.83 -13.97
N ALA A 23 -11.16 -35.03 -12.83
CA ALA A 23 -11.74 -33.94 -12.06
C ALA A 23 -11.05 -33.71 -10.72
N ILE A 24 -10.72 -34.77 -9.98
CA ILE A 24 -10.22 -34.63 -8.59
C ILE A 24 -8.72 -34.29 -8.58
N LYS A 25 -7.88 -35.10 -9.25
CA LYS A 25 -6.43 -34.89 -9.26
C LYS A 25 -6.00 -33.49 -9.73
N PRO A 26 -6.54 -32.90 -10.81
CA PRO A 26 -6.16 -31.56 -11.25
C PRO A 26 -6.47 -30.46 -10.23
N GLN A 27 -7.51 -30.62 -9.41
CA GLN A 27 -7.90 -29.65 -8.39
C GLN A 27 -7.03 -29.76 -7.13
N VAL A 28 -6.63 -30.97 -6.75
CA VAL A 28 -5.80 -31.22 -5.57
C VAL A 28 -4.32 -30.92 -5.83
N LYS A 29 -3.86 -31.09 -7.08
CA LYS A 29 -2.43 -30.92 -7.44
C LYS A 29 -1.87 -29.52 -7.13
N PRO A 30 -2.60 -28.40 -7.37
CA PRO A 30 -2.19 -27.08 -6.91
C PRO A 30 -1.95 -26.98 -5.40
N TRP A 31 -2.76 -27.66 -4.58
CA TRP A 31 -2.60 -27.64 -3.12
C TRP A 31 -1.35 -28.39 -2.68
N ILE A 32 -1.06 -29.53 -3.31
CA ILE A 32 0.17 -30.30 -3.06
C ILE A 32 1.39 -29.48 -3.49
N ASN A 33 1.34 -28.84 -4.65
CA ASN A 33 2.42 -27.98 -5.12
C ASN A 33 2.64 -26.78 -4.21
N LEU A 34 1.55 -26.20 -3.67
CA LEU A 34 1.63 -25.13 -2.67
C LEU A 34 2.35 -25.62 -1.40
N PHE A 35 1.98 -26.79 -0.89
CA PHE A 35 2.66 -27.38 0.28
C PHE A 35 4.15 -27.61 0.02
N LEU A 36 4.51 -28.16 -1.15
CA LEU A 36 5.91 -28.39 -1.52
C LEU A 36 6.71 -27.10 -1.76
N SER A 37 6.03 -25.99 -2.08
CA SER A 37 6.67 -24.68 -2.22
C SER A 37 7.00 -24.01 -0.89
N VAL A 38 6.42 -24.50 0.21
CA VAL A 38 6.71 -24.01 1.56
C VAL A 38 8.01 -24.68 2.05
N SER A 39 8.98 -23.87 2.48
CA SER A 39 10.19 -24.41 3.12
C SER A 39 9.83 -25.03 4.46
N HIS A 40 10.20 -26.29 4.67
CA HIS A 40 10.01 -27.03 5.92
C HIS A 40 11.28 -27.10 6.77
N ASN A 41 12.41 -26.63 6.23
CA ASN A 41 13.64 -26.42 6.99
C ASN A 41 13.58 -25.00 7.56
N ILE A 42 12.96 -24.87 8.73
CA ILE A 42 12.83 -23.61 9.46
C ILE A 42 13.98 -23.56 10.45
N GLU A 43 15.06 -22.85 10.10
CA GLU A 43 16.06 -22.42 11.07
C GLU A 43 15.59 -21.16 11.79
N GLU A 44 16.10 -20.92 12.99
CA GLU A 44 15.82 -19.72 13.80
C GLU A 44 16.49 -18.46 13.22
N ALA A 45 16.22 -18.12 11.96
CA ALA A 45 16.56 -16.83 11.36
C ALA A 45 15.99 -16.72 9.94
N GLY A 46 14.73 -16.31 9.81
CA GLY A 46 14.26 -15.72 8.56
C GLY A 46 12.80 -15.99 8.25
N LEU A 47 12.04 -14.91 8.06
CA LEU A 47 10.80 -14.98 7.30
C LEU A 47 11.15 -15.39 5.87
N SER A 48 10.31 -16.23 5.24
CA SER A 48 10.46 -16.46 3.80
C SER A 48 10.39 -15.13 3.04
N PRO A 49 11.09 -14.96 1.91
CA PRO A 49 11.12 -13.69 1.18
C PRO A 49 9.72 -13.13 0.87
N VAL A 50 8.77 -14.01 0.55
CA VAL A 50 7.37 -13.63 0.29
C VAL A 50 6.68 -13.07 1.54
N ILE A 51 6.88 -13.69 2.70
CA ILE A 51 6.31 -13.21 3.97
C ILE A 51 6.99 -11.91 4.39
N TYR A 52 8.31 -11.81 4.21
CA TYR A 52 9.07 -10.59 4.49
C TYR A 52 8.59 -9.41 3.64
N ASP A 53 8.47 -9.59 2.33
CA ASP A 53 7.98 -8.55 1.40
C ASP A 53 6.53 -8.14 1.72
N THR A 54 5.68 -9.11 2.07
CA THR A 54 4.30 -8.83 2.47
C THR A 54 4.26 -8.02 3.77
N LEU A 55 5.03 -8.44 4.78
CA LEU A 55 5.08 -7.79 6.09
C LEU A 55 5.64 -6.36 5.98
N THR A 56 6.76 -6.19 5.27
CA THR A 56 7.35 -4.86 5.04
C THR A 56 6.40 -3.96 4.25
N GLY A 57 5.69 -4.48 3.25
CA GLY A 57 4.66 -3.77 2.51
C GLY A 57 3.49 -3.28 3.38
N LEU A 58 3.03 -4.12 4.32
CA LEU A 58 1.98 -3.78 5.30
C LEU A 58 2.47 -2.75 6.32
N MET A 59 3.66 -2.95 6.90
CA MET A 59 4.26 -2.00 7.84
C MET A 59 4.48 -0.62 7.19
N THR A 60 4.93 -0.60 5.94
CA THR A 60 5.12 0.65 5.17
C THR A 60 3.81 1.41 5.01
N SER A 61 2.71 0.72 4.67
CA SER A 61 1.38 1.35 4.61
C SER A 61 0.94 1.88 5.97
N LEU A 62 1.14 1.11 7.05
CA LEU A 62 0.75 1.51 8.39
C LEU A 62 1.51 2.77 8.84
N ILE A 63 2.82 2.82 8.61
CA ILE A 63 3.65 3.99 8.93
C ILE A 63 3.12 5.24 8.23
N ALA A 64 2.80 5.16 6.93
CA ALA A 64 2.27 6.29 6.19
C ALA A 64 0.94 6.80 6.77
N ILE A 65 0.02 5.88 7.11
CA ILE A 65 -1.29 6.20 7.69
C ILE A 65 -1.14 6.85 9.06
N GLU A 66 -0.31 6.29 9.95
CA GLU A 66 -0.14 6.82 11.30
C GLU A 66 0.61 8.16 11.30
N LEU A 67 1.60 8.32 10.42
CA LEU A 67 2.31 9.60 10.28
C LEU A 67 1.37 10.71 9.78
N GLU A 68 0.47 10.41 8.83
CA GLU A 68 -0.52 11.37 8.35
C GLU A 68 -1.45 11.82 9.50
N LYS A 69 -1.93 10.87 10.33
CA LYS A 69 -2.77 11.19 11.51
C LYS A 69 -2.05 12.07 12.53
N VAL A 70 -0.76 11.82 12.78
CA VAL A 70 0.05 12.61 13.72
C VAL A 70 0.30 14.01 13.15
N LEU A 71 0.62 14.10 11.86
CA LEU A 71 0.84 15.37 11.16
C LEU A 71 -0.40 16.27 11.25
N LEU A 72 -1.59 15.72 11.00
CA LEU A 72 -2.86 16.46 11.07
C LEU A 72 -3.23 16.98 12.47
N LYS A 73 -2.54 16.54 13.52
CA LYS A 73 -2.70 17.02 14.91
C LYS A 73 -1.57 17.96 15.35
N SER A 74 -0.58 18.17 14.48
CA SER A 74 0.62 18.95 14.77
C SER A 74 0.49 20.40 14.26
N THR A 75 1.35 21.28 14.74
CA THR A 75 1.47 22.66 14.28
C THR A 75 2.86 22.92 13.71
N PHE A 76 2.94 23.73 12.67
CA PHE A 76 4.17 23.95 11.91
C PHE A 76 4.47 25.45 11.74
N SER A 77 5.73 25.81 11.84
CA SER A 77 6.28 27.03 11.25
C SER A 77 6.89 26.71 9.88
N ARG A 78 7.38 27.72 9.13
CA ARG A 78 8.09 27.49 7.87
C ARG A 78 9.31 26.57 8.02
N LEU A 79 10.10 26.76 9.07
CA LEU A 79 11.25 25.91 9.37
C LEU A 79 10.82 24.52 9.85
N GLY A 80 9.72 24.42 10.60
CA GLY A 80 9.12 23.15 10.97
C GLY A 80 8.69 22.32 9.75
N GLY A 81 8.07 22.96 8.75
CA GLY A 81 7.73 22.31 7.48
C GLY A 81 8.97 21.81 6.71
N LEU A 82 10.07 22.58 6.74
CA LEU A 82 11.34 22.17 6.11
C LEU A 82 11.98 20.98 6.85
N GLN A 83 11.90 20.96 8.18
CA GLN A 83 12.38 19.84 8.99
C GLN A 83 11.58 18.57 8.68
N PHE A 84 10.25 18.67 8.66
CA PHE A 84 9.38 17.55 8.30
C PHE A 84 9.69 16.97 6.91
N ASP A 85 9.92 17.83 5.90
CA ASP A 85 10.28 17.36 4.56
C ASP A 85 11.60 16.57 4.55
N LYS A 86 12.61 16.99 5.32
CA LYS A 86 13.87 16.24 5.48
C LYS A 86 13.63 14.88 6.13
N GLU A 87 12.85 14.83 7.20
CA GLU A 87 12.53 13.60 7.92
C GLU A 87 11.74 12.63 7.05
N LEU A 88 10.72 13.14 6.33
CA LEU A 88 9.91 12.35 5.41
C LEU A 88 10.77 11.76 4.28
N ARG A 89 11.65 12.55 3.66
CA ARG A 89 12.56 12.07 2.62
C ARG A 89 13.52 11.00 3.15
N SER A 90 14.03 11.17 4.36
CA SER A 90 14.95 10.22 4.99
C SER A 90 14.24 8.89 5.31
N LEU A 91 13.01 8.97 5.81
CA LEU A 91 12.17 7.80 6.06
C LEU A 91 11.84 7.04 4.78
N ILE A 92 11.41 7.74 3.73
CA ILE A 92 11.11 7.14 2.42
C ILE A 92 12.37 6.49 1.84
N ALA A 93 13.54 7.13 1.95
CA ALA A 93 14.79 6.57 1.48
C ALA A 93 15.11 5.24 2.19
N TYR A 94 15.02 5.20 3.52
CA TYR A 94 15.23 3.96 4.29
C TYR A 94 14.24 2.86 3.92
N LEU A 95 12.93 3.17 3.88
CA LEU A 95 11.90 2.19 3.55
C LEU A 95 12.06 1.63 2.12
N THR A 96 12.61 2.44 1.21
CA THR A 96 12.96 1.99 -0.14
C THR A 96 14.11 0.98 -0.14
N THR A 97 15.05 1.03 0.82
CA THR A 97 16.15 0.06 0.90
C THR A 97 15.73 -1.31 1.44
N VAL A 98 14.65 -1.37 2.21
CA VAL A 98 14.17 -2.60 2.86
C VAL A 98 12.95 -3.22 2.16
N THR A 99 12.50 -2.61 1.05
CA THR A 99 11.38 -3.10 0.25
C THR A 99 11.82 -3.30 -1.20
N THR A 100 11.28 -4.32 -1.85
CA THR A 100 11.56 -4.63 -3.26
C THR A 100 10.63 -3.89 -4.24
N TRP A 101 9.57 -3.24 -3.75
CA TRP A 101 8.49 -2.62 -4.53
C TRP A 101 8.51 -1.11 -4.36
N THR A 102 7.96 -0.37 -5.34
CA THR A 102 7.91 1.10 -5.24
C THR A 102 6.93 1.56 -4.15
N ILE A 103 7.43 2.22 -3.11
CA ILE A 103 6.60 2.74 -2.01
C ILE A 103 6.03 4.15 -2.27
N ARG A 104 6.39 4.77 -3.40
CA ARG A 104 6.02 6.16 -3.77
C ARG A 104 4.52 6.42 -3.63
N ASP A 105 3.70 5.47 -4.07
CA ASP A 105 2.25 5.58 -4.03
C ASP A 105 1.71 5.72 -2.60
N LYS A 106 2.26 4.92 -1.67
CA LYS A 106 1.90 4.90 -0.24
C LYS A 106 2.21 6.23 0.45
N PHE A 107 3.26 6.93 0.01
CA PHE A 107 3.72 8.20 0.58
C PHE A 107 3.28 9.44 -0.21
N ALA A 108 2.49 9.27 -1.28
CA ALA A 108 2.13 10.38 -2.16
C ALA A 108 1.34 11.48 -1.42
N ARG A 109 0.41 11.10 -0.54
CA ARG A 109 -0.35 12.07 0.29
C ARG A 109 0.56 12.84 1.25
N LEU A 110 1.41 12.15 2.02
CA LEU A 110 2.39 12.77 2.90
C LEU A 110 3.36 13.70 2.15
N SER A 111 3.79 13.32 0.95
CA SER A 111 4.66 14.15 0.12
C SER A 111 3.95 15.43 -0.32
N GLN A 112 2.68 15.34 -0.71
CA GLN A 112 1.87 16.51 -1.04
C GLN A 112 1.61 17.40 0.18
N MET A 113 1.41 16.82 1.36
CA MET A 113 1.33 17.58 2.62
C MET A 113 2.65 18.29 2.92
N ALA A 114 3.80 17.65 2.71
CA ALA A 114 5.11 18.27 2.86
C ALA A 114 5.30 19.46 1.91
N THR A 115 4.83 19.35 0.65
CA THR A 115 4.80 20.48 -0.29
C THR A 115 4.01 21.65 0.27
N ILE A 116 2.79 21.42 0.77
CA ILE A 116 1.94 22.46 1.35
C ILE A 116 2.61 23.12 2.57
N LEU A 117 3.19 22.31 3.46
CA LEU A 117 3.87 22.81 4.67
C LEU A 117 5.14 23.62 4.35
N ASN A 118 5.70 23.48 3.15
CA ASN A 118 6.88 24.21 2.68
C ASN A 118 6.56 25.46 1.85
N LEU A 119 5.30 25.81 1.64
CA LEU A 119 4.95 27.06 0.96
C LEU A 119 5.41 28.27 1.78
N GLU A 120 5.84 29.32 1.11
CA GLU A 120 6.18 30.61 1.71
C GLU A 120 4.92 31.40 2.06
N ARG A 121 3.84 31.24 1.28
CA ARG A 121 2.56 31.93 1.46
C ARG A 121 1.37 31.09 1.02
N VAL A 122 0.20 31.36 1.59
CA VAL A 122 -1.05 30.62 1.33
C VAL A 122 -1.40 30.54 -0.16
N THR A 123 -1.21 31.62 -0.93
CA THR A 123 -1.59 31.68 -2.35
C THR A 123 -0.66 30.90 -3.28
N GLU A 124 0.54 30.55 -2.83
CA GLU A 124 1.52 29.79 -3.62
C GLU A 124 1.00 28.39 -3.98
N ILE A 125 0.04 27.85 -3.22
CA ILE A 125 -0.61 26.59 -3.57
C ILE A 125 -1.26 26.62 -4.97
N LEU A 126 -1.69 27.80 -5.43
CA LEU A 126 -2.31 27.98 -6.74
C LEU A 126 -1.30 27.78 -7.89
N ASP A 127 0.00 27.89 -7.61
CA ASP A 127 1.06 27.61 -8.59
C ASP A 127 1.21 26.11 -8.86
N TYR A 128 0.65 25.26 -8.00
CA TYR A 128 0.70 23.79 -8.09
C TYR A 128 -0.67 23.14 -8.25
N TRP A 129 -1.76 23.90 -8.24
CA TRP A 129 -3.13 23.37 -8.16
C TRP A 129 -3.91 23.55 -9.47
N GLY A 130 -4.85 22.64 -9.72
CA GLY A 130 -5.75 22.71 -10.89
C GLY A 130 -4.97 22.71 -12.21
N PRO A 131 -5.22 23.66 -13.13
CA PRO A 131 -4.50 23.74 -14.40
C PRO A 131 -2.96 23.87 -14.25
N ASN A 132 -2.50 24.38 -13.11
CA ASN A 132 -1.08 24.60 -12.84
C ASN A 132 -0.39 23.37 -12.21
N SER A 133 -1.08 22.25 -12.00
CA SER A 133 -0.48 21.07 -11.37
C SER A 133 0.60 20.39 -12.23
N GLY A 134 0.63 20.69 -13.53
CA GLY A 134 1.55 20.04 -14.47
C GLY A 134 1.38 18.51 -14.39
N PRO A 135 2.47 17.74 -14.26
CA PRO A 135 2.40 16.28 -14.16
C PRO A 135 1.94 15.75 -12.79
N LEU A 136 1.81 16.62 -11.77
CA LEU A 136 1.42 16.21 -10.43
C LEU A 136 -0.08 15.91 -10.37
N THR A 137 -0.43 14.67 -10.04
CA THR A 137 -1.81 14.30 -9.69
C THR A 137 -2.03 14.44 -8.19
N TRP A 138 -2.83 15.41 -7.78
CA TRP A 138 -3.21 15.59 -6.38
C TRP A 138 -4.07 14.43 -5.87
N ARG A 139 -3.74 13.97 -4.65
CA ARG A 139 -4.47 12.95 -3.89
C ARG A 139 -5.17 13.51 -2.67
N LEU A 140 -4.96 14.79 -2.39
CA LEU A 140 -5.68 15.54 -1.38
C LEU A 140 -6.86 16.24 -2.06
N THR A 141 -8.01 16.22 -1.41
CA THR A 141 -9.18 17.01 -1.80
C THR A 141 -8.96 18.50 -1.47
N PRO A 142 -9.73 19.43 -2.07
CA PRO A 142 -9.68 20.85 -1.70
C PRO A 142 -9.85 21.11 -0.19
N ALA A 143 -10.68 20.30 0.50
CA ALA A 143 -10.90 20.41 1.94
C ALA A 143 -9.65 19.99 2.72
N GLU A 144 -9.02 18.87 2.34
CA GLU A 144 -7.78 18.40 2.96
C GLU A 144 -6.63 19.37 2.74
N VAL A 145 -6.51 19.98 1.55
CA VAL A 145 -5.51 21.03 1.30
C VAL A 145 -5.67 22.19 2.26
N ARG A 146 -6.90 22.67 2.47
CA ARG A 146 -7.18 23.74 3.45
C ARG A 146 -6.87 23.30 4.87
N GLN A 147 -7.16 22.05 5.22
CA GLN A 147 -6.83 21.49 6.53
C GLN A 147 -5.31 21.47 6.77
N VAL A 148 -4.53 21.05 5.77
CA VAL A 148 -3.06 21.02 5.87
C VAL A 148 -2.46 22.43 5.91
N LEU A 149 -2.98 23.37 5.09
CA LEU A 149 -2.60 24.78 5.15
C LEU A 149 -2.83 25.37 6.55
N ALA A 150 -3.92 24.99 7.22
CA ALA A 150 -4.26 25.47 8.55
C ALA A 150 -3.32 24.94 9.66
N LEU A 151 -2.46 23.96 9.37
CA LEU A 151 -1.44 23.50 10.31
C LEU A 151 -0.27 24.49 10.44
N ARG A 152 -0.12 25.42 9.47
CA ARG A 152 0.89 26.48 9.51
C ARG A 152 0.41 27.64 10.37
N ILE A 153 1.10 27.87 11.49
CA ILE A 153 0.72 28.88 12.50
C ILE A 153 0.76 30.32 11.96
N ASP A 154 1.53 30.55 10.91
CA ASP A 154 1.73 31.83 10.24
C ASP A 154 0.76 32.06 9.06
N PHE A 155 -0.04 31.06 8.69
CA PHE A 155 -1.06 31.18 7.64
C PHE A 155 -2.42 31.59 8.23
N ARG A 156 -2.96 32.71 7.74
CA ARG A 156 -4.23 33.25 8.24
C ARG A 156 -5.43 32.44 7.73
N SER A 157 -6.39 32.15 8.62
CA SER A 157 -7.58 31.36 8.28
C SER A 157 -8.42 32.01 7.17
N GLU A 158 -8.49 33.35 7.16
CA GLU A 158 -9.22 34.13 6.16
C GLU A 158 -8.64 33.94 4.77
N ASP A 159 -7.31 33.95 4.64
CA ASP A 159 -6.62 33.76 3.37
C ASP A 159 -6.82 32.34 2.85
N ILE A 160 -6.76 31.34 3.73
CA ILE A 160 -7.03 29.94 3.39
C ILE A 160 -8.48 29.77 2.90
N LYS A 161 -9.47 30.40 3.54
CA LYS A 161 -10.88 30.32 3.14
C LYS A 161 -11.14 30.99 1.79
N ARG A 162 -10.38 32.02 1.43
CA ARG A 162 -10.52 32.77 0.16
C ARG A 162 -9.94 32.04 -1.05
N LEU A 163 -9.12 31.00 -0.85
CA LEU A 163 -8.57 30.22 -1.96
C LEU A 163 -9.68 29.62 -2.84
N ARG A 164 -9.45 29.60 -4.15
CA ARG A 164 -10.29 28.93 -5.15
C ARG A 164 -9.54 27.67 -5.63
N LEU A 165 -9.79 26.56 -4.93
CA LEU A 165 -9.25 25.23 -5.20
C LEU A 165 -10.31 24.40 -5.92
#